data_AF-A0A8S3G218-F1
#
_entry.id   AF-A0A8S3G218-F1
#
_cell.length_a   1.000
_cell.length_b   1.000
_cell.length_c   1.000
_cell.angle_alpha   90.00
_cell.angle_beta   90.00
_cell.angle_gamma   90.00
#
_symmetry.space_group_name_H-M   'P 1'
#
loop_
_entity.id
_entity.type
_entity.pdbx_description
1 polymer ?
#
loop_
_entity_poly.entity_id
_entity_poly.type
_entity_poly.pdbx_seq_one_letter_code
_entity_poly.pdbx_strand_id
1 'polypeptide(L)'
;VRQHCLQLWTTLVQQKKIPVRQYIRAFELGLDRLRDSACAVRKDAVTLIMHMVLNNPYFVVDSTRTQFEERQKDAEIKLTELREVLDKLNKNIKGQQKTKEEKSESEDDDEDSGAEVDEMNVDDNQKKPTEENNNLNEDESLQETLDRVKLEEQIMRIEEIVTLYKDGLRFMDLIEQANRHVVNLFNSPTLADCKQAVDFFVNLRHYRLVLPNIEQSLRLMFSLIWSVDKSICEAITQAFVKIYFDVAPTVPVA
;
A
#
# COMPACT_ATOMS: atom_id res chain seq x y z
N VAL A 1 -18.65 23.11 15.18
CA VAL A 1 -18.58 22.35 13.90
C VAL A 1 -17.18 21.79 13.65
N ARG A 2 -16.17 22.59 13.25
CA ARG A 2 -14.80 22.11 12.93
C ARG A 2 -14.20 21.16 13.97
N GLN A 3 -14.28 21.54 15.24
CA GLN A 3 -13.82 20.75 16.37
C GLN A 3 -14.54 19.39 16.46
N HIS A 4 -15.87 19.38 16.39
CA HIS A 4 -16.67 18.15 16.49
C HIS A 4 -16.45 17.22 15.30
N CYS A 5 -16.17 17.78 14.12
CA CYS A 5 -15.76 16.99 12.97
C CYS A 5 -14.47 16.23 13.26
N LEU A 6 -13.45 16.88 13.83
CA LEU A 6 -12.18 16.22 14.18
C LEU A 6 -12.37 15.13 15.24
N GLN A 7 -13.26 15.36 16.21
CA GLN A 7 -13.62 14.35 17.22
C GLN A 7 -14.29 13.13 16.58
N LEU A 8 -15.25 13.34 15.67
CA LEU A 8 -15.88 12.26 14.90
C LEU A 8 -14.83 11.46 14.10
N TRP A 9 -13.96 12.16 13.37
CA TRP A 9 -12.85 11.53 12.64
C TRP A 9 -11.96 10.72 13.58
N THR A 10 -11.66 11.22 14.78
CA THR A 10 -10.89 10.51 15.78
C THR A 10 -11.58 9.20 16.19
N THR A 11 -12.89 9.23 16.43
CA THR A 11 -13.67 8.02 16.72
C THR A 11 -13.65 7.02 15.56
N LEU A 12 -13.76 7.49 14.31
CA LEU A 12 -13.70 6.61 13.13
C LEU A 12 -12.33 5.94 12.97
N VAL A 13 -11.24 6.68 13.26
CA VAL A 13 -9.87 6.14 13.28
C VAL A 13 -9.74 5.05 14.34
N GLN A 14 -10.19 5.32 15.56
CA GLN A 14 -10.14 4.37 16.68
C GLN A 14 -10.90 3.07 16.38
N GLN A 15 -12.04 3.17 15.68
CA GLN A 15 -12.84 2.02 15.27
C GLN A 15 -12.31 1.32 14.00
N LYS A 16 -11.20 1.80 13.43
CA LYS A 16 -10.59 1.29 12.18
C LYS A 16 -11.58 1.24 11.01
N LYS A 17 -12.46 2.24 10.90
CA LYS A 17 -13.52 2.32 9.88
C LYS A 17 -13.16 3.16 8.65
N ILE A 18 -11.98 3.75 8.63
CA ILE A 18 -11.53 4.57 7.50
C ILE A 18 -10.93 3.66 6.42
N PRO A 19 -11.43 3.72 5.16
CA PRO A 19 -10.82 2.98 4.06
C PRO A 19 -9.36 3.38 3.85
N VAL A 20 -8.47 2.41 3.61
CA VAL A 20 -7.03 2.65 3.42
C VAL A 20 -6.74 3.70 2.35
N ARG A 21 -7.48 3.64 1.23
CA ARG A 21 -7.37 4.61 0.12
C ARG A 21 -7.64 6.07 0.52
N GLN A 22 -8.46 6.29 1.55
CA GLN A 22 -8.81 7.63 2.03
C GLN A 22 -7.93 8.06 3.22
N TYR A 23 -7.12 7.16 3.76
CA TYR A 23 -6.39 7.39 5.00
C TYR A 23 -5.39 8.55 4.90
N ILE A 24 -4.58 8.56 3.84
CA ILE A 24 -3.65 9.67 3.56
C ILE A 24 -4.41 10.98 3.41
N ARG A 25 -5.52 10.99 2.68
CA ARG A 25 -6.30 12.21 2.46
C ARG A 25 -6.90 12.74 3.76
N ALA A 26 -7.41 11.85 4.61
CA ALA A 26 -7.91 12.22 5.93
C ALA A 26 -6.78 12.78 6.82
N PHE A 27 -5.58 12.20 6.74
CA PHE A 27 -4.42 12.69 7.48
C PHE A 27 -3.99 14.08 7.03
N GLU A 28 -3.91 14.34 5.73
CA GLU A 28 -3.61 15.67 5.17
C GLU A 28 -4.60 16.73 5.67
N LEU A 29 -5.89 16.41 5.66
CA LEU A 29 -6.92 17.32 6.16
C LEU A 29 -6.78 17.56 7.67
N GLY A 30 -6.40 16.55 8.45
CA GLY A 30 -6.06 16.70 9.86
C GLY A 30 -4.83 17.56 10.09
N LEU A 31 -3.79 17.37 9.26
CA LEU A 31 -2.54 18.12 9.29
C LEU A 31 -2.78 19.62 9.05
N ASP A 32 -3.61 19.97 8.07
CA ASP A 32 -4.02 21.35 7.79
C ASP A 32 -4.74 22.01 8.97
N ARG A 33 -5.36 21.23 9.85
CA ARG A 33 -6.02 21.75 11.06
C ARG A 33 -5.07 21.98 12.24
N LEU A 34 -3.81 21.55 12.17
CA LEU A 34 -2.79 21.91 13.17
C LEU A 34 -2.46 23.42 13.16
N ARG A 35 -2.74 24.12 12.06
CA ARG A 35 -2.53 25.56 11.91
C ARG A 35 -3.80 26.40 12.13
N ASP A 36 -4.85 25.79 12.67
CA ASP A 36 -6.10 26.49 12.94
C ASP A 36 -5.90 27.64 13.93
N SER A 37 -6.68 28.71 13.82
CA SER A 37 -6.62 29.83 14.76
C SER A 37 -7.15 29.46 16.14
N ALA A 38 -8.11 28.55 16.22
CA ALA A 38 -8.72 28.12 17.47
C ALA A 38 -7.88 27.02 18.16
N CYS A 39 -7.45 27.29 19.39
CA CYS A 39 -6.67 26.33 20.20
C CYS A 39 -7.40 24.99 20.39
N ALA A 40 -8.73 25.00 20.60
CA ALA A 40 -9.52 23.78 20.72
C ALA A 40 -9.50 22.91 19.45
N VAL A 41 -9.42 23.53 18.27
CA VAL A 41 -9.33 22.81 16.99
C VAL A 41 -7.93 22.22 16.81
N ARG A 42 -6.87 23.00 17.13
CA ARG A 42 -5.49 22.48 17.12
C ARG A 42 -5.34 21.29 18.06
N LYS A 43 -5.95 21.36 19.25
CA LYS A 43 -5.97 20.29 20.24
C LYS A 43 -6.54 18.99 19.68
N ASP A 44 -7.72 19.07 19.08
CA ASP A 44 -8.38 17.89 18.53
C ASP A 44 -7.70 17.42 17.24
N ALA A 45 -7.03 18.29 16.50
CA ALA A 45 -6.19 17.92 15.36
C ALA A 45 -4.94 17.13 15.81
N VAL A 46 -4.23 17.58 16.85
CA VAL A 46 -3.10 16.82 17.42
C VAL A 46 -3.56 15.45 17.91
N THR A 47 -4.71 15.40 18.58
CA THR A 47 -5.31 14.13 19.03
C THR A 47 -5.67 13.22 17.86
N LEU A 48 -6.26 13.74 16.79
CA LEU A 48 -6.57 12.98 15.58
C LEU A 48 -5.30 12.40 14.95
N ILE A 49 -4.28 13.23 14.72
CA ILE A 49 -2.99 12.82 14.17
C ILE A 49 -2.40 11.69 15.00
N MET A 50 -2.43 11.82 16.34
CA MET A 50 -1.93 10.80 17.23
C MET A 50 -2.63 9.44 17.04
N HIS A 51 -3.96 9.44 16.98
CA HIS A 51 -4.73 8.23 16.73
C HIS A 51 -4.49 7.65 15.34
N MET A 52 -4.22 8.50 14.35
CA MET A 52 -3.90 8.05 12.99
C MET A 52 -2.51 7.44 12.87
N VAL A 53 -1.53 7.93 13.63
CA VAL A 53 -0.22 7.28 13.71
C VAL A 53 -0.35 5.93 14.45
N LEU A 54 -1.14 5.89 15.52
CA LEU A 54 -1.37 4.67 16.29
C LEU A 54 -2.10 3.57 15.49
N ASN A 55 -3.08 3.96 14.66
CA ASN A 55 -3.88 3.03 13.85
C ASN A 55 -3.42 2.99 12.38
N ASN A 56 -2.12 3.06 12.15
CA ASN A 56 -1.55 3.09 10.80
C ASN A 56 -1.90 1.81 10.00
N PRO A 57 -2.62 1.92 8.87
CA PRO A 57 -3.00 0.78 8.04
C PRO A 57 -1.82 0.21 7.23
N TYR A 58 -0.70 0.94 7.11
CA TYR A 58 0.43 0.57 6.26
C TYR A 58 1.43 -0.39 6.95
N PHE A 59 1.08 -0.96 8.13
CA PHE A 59 1.89 -1.92 8.90
C PHE A 59 3.36 -1.49 9.09
N VAL A 60 3.57 -0.22 9.42
CA VAL A 60 4.90 0.35 9.68
C VAL A 60 5.04 0.61 11.18
N VAL A 61 5.42 -0.40 11.95
CA VAL A 61 5.87 -0.18 13.33
C VAL A 61 7.33 -0.59 13.53
N ASP A 62 7.88 -1.51 12.73
CA ASP A 62 9.26 -2.01 12.94
C ASP A 62 10.21 -1.93 11.73
N SER A 63 9.77 -1.38 10.60
CA SER A 63 10.62 -1.22 9.40
C SER A 63 11.12 0.21 9.25
N THR A 64 12.44 0.39 9.24
CA THR A 64 13.10 1.67 8.92
C THR A 64 12.64 2.16 7.53
N ARG A 65 12.58 3.49 7.33
CA ARG A 65 12.32 4.11 6.02
C ARG A 65 13.10 3.45 4.88
N THR A 66 14.38 3.14 5.11
CA THR A 66 15.26 2.46 4.15
C THR A 66 14.72 1.10 3.71
N GLN A 67 14.27 0.26 4.65
CA GLN A 67 13.68 -1.05 4.33
C GLN A 67 12.40 -0.91 3.51
N PHE A 68 11.65 0.17 3.73
CA PHE A 68 10.42 0.45 2.99
C PHE A 68 10.72 0.89 1.55
N GLU A 69 11.75 1.72 1.36
CA GLU A 69 12.26 2.12 0.04
C GLU A 69 12.85 0.93 -0.74
N GLU A 70 13.58 0.03 -0.07
CA GLU A 70 14.09 -1.20 -0.67
C GLU A 70 12.94 -2.12 -1.12
N ARG A 71 11.97 -2.39 -0.24
CA ARG A 71 10.80 -3.22 -0.57
C ARG A 71 9.96 -2.63 -1.69
N GLN A 72 9.85 -1.30 -1.76
CA GLN A 72 9.19 -0.63 -2.88
C GLN A 72 9.92 -0.93 -4.19
N LYS A 73 11.24 -0.76 -4.23
CA LYS A 73 12.05 -1.01 -5.43
C LYS A 73 11.96 -2.47 -5.86
N ASP A 74 12.07 -3.41 -4.92
CA ASP A 74 11.95 -4.83 -5.21
C ASP A 74 10.56 -5.19 -5.78
N ALA A 75 9.50 -4.58 -5.25
CA ALA A 75 8.14 -4.78 -5.76
C ALA A 75 7.96 -4.15 -7.16
N GLU A 76 8.57 -3.00 -7.43
CA GLU A 76 8.57 -2.36 -8.75
C GLU A 76 9.34 -3.18 -9.80
N ILE A 77 10.49 -3.74 -9.44
CA ILE A 77 11.27 -4.63 -10.32
C ILE A 77 10.45 -5.87 -10.68
N LYS A 78 9.86 -6.56 -9.68
CA LYS A 78 8.99 -7.72 -9.90
C LYS A 78 7.81 -7.39 -10.80
N LEU A 79 7.21 -6.21 -10.62
CA LEU A 79 6.11 -5.74 -11.45
C LEU A 79 6.55 -5.54 -12.91
N THR A 80 7.74 -4.98 -13.14
CA THR A 80 8.28 -4.85 -14.50
C THR A 80 8.58 -6.20 -15.15
N GLU A 81 9.19 -7.13 -14.42
CA GLU A 81 9.47 -8.48 -14.92
C GLU A 81 8.19 -9.23 -15.31
N LEU A 82 7.14 -9.18 -14.48
CA LEU A 82 5.87 -9.85 -14.79
C LEU A 82 5.16 -9.22 -16.00
N ARG A 83 5.26 -7.90 -16.19
CA ARG A 83 4.74 -7.24 -17.39
C ARG A 83 5.49 -7.67 -18.64
N GLU A 84 6.81 -7.81 -18.59
CA GLU A 84 7.58 -8.33 -19.72
C GLU A 84 7.22 -9.79 -20.06
N VAL A 85 6.97 -10.62 -19.04
CA VAL A 85 6.48 -12.00 -19.24
C VAL A 85 5.09 -12.00 -19.89
N LEU A 86 4.19 -11.12 -19.43
CA LEU A 86 2.85 -10.98 -20.02
C LEU A 86 2.92 -10.53 -21.49
N ASP A 87 3.82 -9.61 -21.82
CA ASP A 87 4.03 -9.15 -23.20
C ASP A 87 4.57 -10.25 -24.11
N LYS A 88 5.48 -11.10 -23.61
CA LYS A 88 5.98 -12.28 -24.33
C LYS A 88 4.85 -13.29 -24.58
N LEU A 89 4.04 -13.56 -23.56
CA LEU A 89 2.88 -14.46 -23.67
C LEU A 89 1.86 -13.94 -24.71
N ASN A 90 1.52 -12.64 -24.65
CA ASN A 90 0.60 -12.02 -25.60
C ASN A 90 1.12 -12.03 -27.04
N LYS A 91 2.44 -11.91 -27.24
CA LYS A 91 3.06 -12.03 -28.57
C LYS A 91 2.97 -13.45 -29.11
N ASN A 92 3.16 -14.46 -28.26
CA ASN A 92 3.04 -15.86 -28.65
C ASN A 92 1.62 -16.23 -29.08
N ILE A 93 0.61 -15.81 -28.29
CA ILE A 93 -0.81 -16.04 -28.62
C ILE A 93 -1.19 -15.36 -29.95
N LYS A 94 -0.76 -14.12 -30.17
CA LYS A 94 -0.99 -13.41 -31.45
C LYS A 94 -0.26 -14.06 -32.64
N GLY A 95 0.92 -14.61 -32.40
CA GLY A 95 1.69 -15.37 -33.39
C GLY A 95 0.94 -16.63 -33.83
N GLN A 96 0.45 -17.42 -32.89
CA GLN A 96 -0.32 -18.65 -33.17
C GLN A 96 -1.66 -18.38 -33.88
N GLN A 97 -2.33 -17.26 -33.59
CA GLN A 97 -3.57 -16.87 -34.27
C GLN A 97 -3.33 -16.50 -35.75
N LYS A 98 -2.24 -15.79 -36.09
CA LYS A 98 -1.90 -15.47 -37.48
C LYS A 98 -1.56 -16.70 -38.32
N THR A 99 -0.86 -17.68 -37.75
CA THR A 99 -0.52 -18.92 -38.47
C THR A 99 -1.74 -19.83 -38.71
N LYS A 100 -2.84 -19.64 -37.96
CA LYS A 100 -4.11 -20.34 -38.19
C LYS A 100 -4.94 -19.72 -39.31
N GLU A 101 -4.92 -18.38 -39.47
CA GLU A 101 -5.64 -17.68 -40.55
C GLU A 101 -4.97 -17.93 -41.93
N GLU A 102 -3.64 -18.00 -42.01
CA GLU A 102 -2.93 -18.29 -43.27
C GLU A 102 -3.03 -19.75 -43.74
N LYS A 103 -3.40 -20.69 -42.85
CA LYS A 103 -3.57 -22.12 -43.19
C LYS A 103 -4.97 -22.51 -43.65
N SER A 104 -5.95 -21.60 -43.56
CA SER A 104 -7.32 -21.84 -44.04
C SER A 104 -7.59 -21.30 -45.45
N GLU A 105 -6.62 -20.64 -46.10
CA GLU A 105 -6.79 -20.05 -47.44
C GLU A 105 -6.13 -20.88 -48.57
N SER A 106 -5.63 -22.10 -48.32
CA SER A 106 -4.88 -22.88 -49.34
C SER A 106 -5.36 -24.31 -49.60
N GLU A 107 -6.59 -24.67 -49.24
CA GLU A 107 -7.18 -25.97 -49.62
C GLU A 107 -8.62 -25.79 -50.07
N ASP A 108 -8.83 -25.14 -51.22
CA ASP A 108 -10.04 -25.27 -52.03
C ASP A 108 -9.66 -25.00 -53.49
N ASP A 109 -9.15 -26.02 -54.18
CA ASP A 109 -9.21 -26.16 -55.64
C ASP A 109 -8.82 -27.61 -55.99
N ASP A 110 -9.82 -28.46 -56.19
CA ASP A 110 -9.88 -29.39 -57.34
C ASP A 110 -11.25 -30.09 -57.36
N GLU A 111 -12.17 -29.50 -58.13
CA GLU A 111 -13.35 -30.18 -58.69
C GLU A 111 -12.95 -31.10 -59.87
N ASP A 112 -13.83 -32.08 -60.15
CA ASP A 112 -13.95 -32.93 -61.36
C ASP A 112 -13.26 -34.32 -61.30
N SER A 113 -13.87 -35.48 -61.55
CA SER A 113 -15.13 -35.96 -62.17
C SER A 113 -15.45 -37.34 -61.53
N GLY A 114 -16.67 -37.86 -61.39
CA GLY A 114 -17.54 -38.32 -62.49
C GLY A 114 -17.45 -39.84 -62.76
N ALA A 115 -18.00 -40.66 -61.84
CA ALA A 115 -18.68 -41.96 -62.04
C ALA A 115 -18.02 -43.18 -62.75
N GLU A 116 -17.93 -44.27 -61.96
CA GLU A 116 -18.42 -45.66 -62.20
C GLU A 116 -17.59 -46.76 -62.92
N VAL A 117 -17.24 -47.79 -62.09
CA VAL A 117 -17.10 -49.27 -62.25
C VAL A 117 -16.26 -49.89 -63.40
N ASP A 118 -15.25 -50.73 -63.08
CA ASP A 118 -15.42 -52.19 -62.90
C ASP A 118 -14.13 -52.96 -62.52
N GLU A 119 -14.33 -54.04 -61.75
CA GLU A 119 -13.58 -55.29 -61.50
C GLU A 119 -12.02 -55.43 -61.43
N MET A 120 -11.61 -55.93 -60.25
CA MET A 120 -10.61 -56.99 -59.94
C MET A 120 -9.11 -56.84 -60.32
N ASN A 121 -8.23 -56.56 -59.34
CA ASN A 121 -7.36 -57.57 -58.69
C ASN A 121 -6.34 -56.98 -57.68
N VAL A 122 -6.24 -57.68 -56.55
CA VAL A 122 -5.15 -57.90 -55.58
C VAL A 122 -3.78 -57.24 -55.87
N ASP A 123 -3.26 -56.39 -54.98
CA ASP A 123 -2.19 -56.72 -54.00
C ASP A 123 -1.76 -55.51 -53.12
N ASP A 124 -1.45 -55.83 -51.86
CA ASP A 124 -0.55 -55.19 -50.88
C ASP A 124 -0.53 -53.65 -50.64
N ASN A 125 -1.12 -53.19 -49.52
CA ASN A 125 -0.45 -52.51 -48.38
C ASN A 125 -1.49 -51.82 -47.46
N GLN A 126 -1.73 -52.35 -46.27
CA GLN A 126 -2.53 -51.66 -45.24
C GLN A 126 -1.73 -50.52 -44.60
N LYS A 127 -2.02 -49.27 -45.00
CA LYS A 127 -1.68 -48.07 -44.23
C LYS A 127 -2.97 -47.55 -43.58
N LYS A 128 -3.06 -47.68 -42.25
CA LYS A 128 -4.11 -47.04 -41.43
C LYS A 128 -4.02 -45.51 -41.59
N PRO A 129 -5.14 -44.77 -41.73
CA PRO A 129 -5.17 -43.33 -41.51
C PRO A 129 -5.08 -43.06 -40.01
N THR A 130 -4.08 -42.29 -39.62
CA THR A 130 -3.88 -41.75 -38.28
C THR A 130 -4.79 -40.53 -38.10
N GLU A 131 -6.02 -40.73 -37.62
CA GLU A 131 -6.83 -39.65 -37.06
C GLU A 131 -6.51 -39.52 -35.57
N GLU A 132 -5.55 -38.66 -35.20
CA GLU A 132 -5.33 -38.39 -33.76
C GLU A 132 -4.74 -37.00 -33.43
N ASN A 133 -4.63 -36.07 -34.40
CA ASN A 133 -3.75 -34.90 -34.19
C ASN A 133 -4.43 -33.54 -33.96
N ASN A 134 -5.76 -33.48 -33.74
CA ASN A 134 -6.45 -32.19 -33.55
C ASN A 134 -6.79 -31.84 -32.09
N ASN A 135 -6.75 -32.78 -31.14
CA ASN A 135 -7.12 -32.49 -29.73
C ASN A 135 -6.01 -31.81 -28.91
N LEU A 136 -4.74 -31.94 -29.29
CA LEU A 136 -3.62 -31.37 -28.52
C LEU A 136 -3.54 -29.83 -28.62
N ASN A 137 -3.99 -29.26 -29.75
CA ASN A 137 -3.89 -27.83 -30.02
C ASN A 137 -4.97 -26.97 -29.31
N GLU A 138 -6.11 -27.57 -28.96
CA GLU A 138 -7.17 -26.85 -28.23
C GLU A 138 -6.86 -26.76 -26.74
N ASP A 139 -6.39 -27.86 -26.13
CA ASP A 139 -5.95 -27.91 -24.72
C ASP A 139 -4.75 -26.97 -24.46
N GLU A 140 -3.80 -26.87 -25.38
CA GLU A 140 -2.66 -25.96 -25.27
C GLU A 140 -3.09 -24.49 -25.32
N SER A 141 -4.07 -24.14 -26.17
CA SER A 141 -4.63 -22.78 -26.23
C SER A 141 -5.42 -22.39 -24.98
N LEU A 142 -6.18 -23.33 -24.40
CA LEU A 142 -6.91 -23.12 -23.15
C LEU A 142 -5.93 -22.93 -21.98
N GLN A 143 -4.84 -23.70 -21.96
CA GLN A 143 -3.79 -23.57 -20.95
C GLN A 143 -3.08 -22.22 -21.02
N GLU A 144 -2.73 -21.73 -22.22
CA GLU A 144 -2.13 -20.40 -22.40
C GLU A 144 -3.06 -19.26 -21.96
N THR A 145 -4.37 -19.37 -22.24
CA THR A 145 -5.35 -18.37 -21.76
C THR A 145 -5.49 -18.39 -20.24
N LEU A 146 -5.47 -19.57 -19.62
CA LEU A 146 -5.52 -19.71 -18.17
C LEU A 146 -4.27 -19.10 -17.49
N ASP A 147 -3.09 -19.32 -18.06
CA ASP A 147 -1.83 -18.80 -17.51
C ASP A 147 -1.72 -17.28 -17.69
N ARG A 148 -2.30 -16.73 -18.78
CA ARG A 148 -2.49 -15.28 -18.95
C ARG A 148 -3.33 -14.68 -17.83
N VAL A 149 -4.49 -15.26 -17.52
CA VAL A 149 -5.39 -14.78 -16.46
C VAL A 149 -4.70 -14.81 -15.09
N LYS A 150 -4.01 -15.91 -14.76
CA LYS A 150 -3.24 -16.02 -13.51
C LYS A 150 -2.15 -14.94 -13.41
N LEU A 151 -1.47 -14.66 -14.51
CA LEU A 151 -0.41 -13.65 -14.56
C LEU A 151 -0.98 -12.22 -14.39
N GLU A 152 -2.12 -11.92 -15.02
CA GLU A 152 -2.84 -10.66 -14.83
C GLU A 152 -3.27 -10.46 -13.37
N GLU A 153 -3.78 -11.51 -12.70
CA GLU A 153 -4.10 -11.48 -11.27
C GLU A 153 -2.86 -11.26 -10.38
N GLN A 154 -1.71 -11.85 -10.75
CA GLN A 154 -0.45 -11.62 -10.04
C GLN A 154 0.03 -10.17 -10.20
N ILE A 155 -0.07 -9.62 -11.41
CA ILE A 155 0.29 -8.22 -11.69
C ILE A 155 -0.60 -7.28 -10.88
N MET A 156 -1.92 -7.48 -10.88
CA MET A 156 -2.84 -6.66 -10.09
C MET A 156 -2.48 -6.68 -8.60
N ARG A 157 -2.19 -7.86 -8.03
CA ARG A 157 -1.78 -7.96 -6.62
C ARG A 157 -0.49 -7.21 -6.33
N ILE A 158 0.50 -7.31 -7.21
CA ILE A 158 1.78 -6.61 -7.02
C ILE A 158 1.63 -5.10 -7.22
N GLU A 159 0.76 -4.65 -8.14
CA GLU A 159 0.40 -3.24 -8.29
C GLU A 159 -0.20 -2.65 -7.02
N GLU A 160 -1.07 -3.40 -6.34
CA GLU A 160 -1.62 -3.00 -5.04
C GLU A 160 -0.53 -2.91 -3.97
N ILE A 161 0.41 -3.86 -3.93
CA ILE A 161 1.56 -3.84 -3.01
C ILE A 161 2.48 -2.64 -3.27
N VAL A 162 2.79 -2.35 -4.54
CA VAL A 162 3.60 -1.18 -4.91
C VAL A 162 2.90 0.11 -4.48
N THR A 163 1.59 0.20 -4.69
CA THR A 163 0.78 1.34 -4.25
C THR A 163 0.80 1.47 -2.73
N LEU A 164 0.67 0.36 -1.99
CA LEU A 164 0.75 0.34 -0.53
C LEU A 164 2.09 0.87 -0.02
N TYR A 165 3.21 0.48 -0.64
CA TYR A 165 4.54 0.99 -0.24
C TYR A 165 4.70 2.48 -0.56
N LYS A 166 4.22 2.94 -1.73
CA LYS A 166 4.23 4.37 -2.08
C LYS A 166 3.42 5.20 -1.10
N ASP A 167 2.22 4.73 -0.77
CA ASP A 167 1.33 5.36 0.19
C ASP A 167 1.93 5.37 1.59
N GLY A 168 2.56 4.28 2.02
CA GLY A 168 3.25 4.22 3.31
C GLY A 168 4.43 5.20 3.41
N LEU A 169 5.26 5.35 2.37
CA LEU A 169 6.32 6.38 2.35
C LEU A 169 5.75 7.79 2.43
N ARG A 170 4.71 8.08 1.63
CA ARG A 170 4.01 9.36 1.69
C ARG A 170 3.46 9.63 3.08
N PHE A 171 2.91 8.60 3.74
CA PHE A 171 2.43 8.71 5.10
C PHE A 171 3.57 9.02 6.09
N MET A 172 4.76 8.43 5.93
CA MET A 172 5.94 8.80 6.74
C MET A 172 6.35 10.27 6.56
N ASP A 173 6.34 10.80 5.32
CA ASP A 173 6.65 12.20 5.07
C ASP A 173 5.60 13.15 5.69
N LEU A 174 4.32 12.75 5.69
CA LEU A 174 3.24 13.49 6.34
C LEU A 174 3.38 13.46 7.88
N ILE A 175 3.76 12.31 8.43
CA ILE A 175 4.07 12.17 9.85
C ILE A 175 5.22 13.10 10.26
N GLU A 176 6.28 13.17 9.46
CA GLU A 176 7.40 14.07 9.73
C GLU A 176 6.97 15.55 9.69
N GLN A 177 6.11 15.92 8.73
CA GLN A 177 5.48 17.23 8.68
C GLN A 177 4.64 17.52 9.94
N ALA A 178 3.85 16.55 10.39
CA ALA A 178 3.05 16.67 11.61
C ALA A 178 3.95 16.89 12.83
N ASN A 179 5.05 16.14 12.94
CA ASN A 179 6.01 16.30 14.02
C ASN A 179 6.57 17.73 14.05
N ARG A 180 6.98 18.29 12.91
CA ARG A 180 7.43 19.70 12.84
C ARG A 180 6.37 20.68 13.32
N HIS A 181 5.10 20.45 12.97
CA HIS A 181 4.00 21.28 13.46
C HIS A 181 3.79 21.19 14.96
N VAL A 182 3.84 19.98 15.53
CA VAL A 182 3.69 19.80 16.98
C VAL A 182 4.87 20.40 17.75
N VAL A 183 6.10 20.24 17.26
CA VAL A 183 7.28 20.89 17.87
C VAL A 183 7.14 22.41 17.88
N ASN A 184 6.58 23.02 16.83
CA ASN A 184 6.36 24.46 16.80
C ASN A 184 5.36 24.95 17.86
N LEU A 185 4.47 24.09 18.38
CA LEU A 185 3.54 24.44 19.45
C LEU A 185 4.25 24.70 20.79
N PHE A 186 5.48 24.23 20.97
CA PHE A 186 6.30 24.57 22.14
C PHE A 186 6.59 26.07 22.24
N ASN A 187 6.64 26.76 21.11
CA ASN A 187 6.84 28.21 21.04
C ASN A 187 5.52 28.99 20.96
N SER A 188 4.37 28.32 21.09
CA SER A 188 3.07 29.00 21.08
C SER A 188 2.91 29.86 22.35
N PRO A 189 2.38 31.09 22.25
CA PRO A 189 2.05 31.89 23.42
C PRO A 189 0.87 31.31 24.22
N THR A 190 0.17 30.29 23.69
CA THR A 190 -0.98 29.68 24.34
C THR A 190 -0.55 28.46 25.16
N LEU A 191 -0.65 28.54 26.48
CA LEU A 191 -0.30 27.43 27.40
C LEU A 191 -0.94 26.09 27.03
N ALA A 192 -2.19 26.11 26.57
CA ALA A 192 -2.91 24.90 26.17
C ALA A 192 -2.29 24.20 24.95
N ASP A 193 -1.70 24.96 24.00
CA ASP A 193 -1.00 24.36 22.86
C ASP A 193 0.29 23.66 23.32
N CYS A 194 1.05 24.29 24.22
CA CYS A 194 2.26 23.71 24.77
C CYS A 194 1.95 22.42 25.54
N LYS A 195 0.94 22.43 26.41
CA LYS A 195 0.51 21.22 27.13
C LYS A 195 0.06 20.11 26.19
N GLN A 196 -0.69 20.43 25.14
CA GLN A 196 -1.11 19.45 24.15
C GLN A 196 0.07 18.83 23.38
N ALA A 197 1.07 19.64 23.02
CA ALA A 197 2.28 19.15 22.37
C ALA A 197 3.08 18.22 23.28
N VAL A 198 3.17 18.55 24.57
CA VAL A 198 3.77 17.69 25.59
C VAL A 198 3.03 16.36 25.70
N ASP A 199 1.71 16.40 25.82
CA ASP A 199 0.87 15.18 25.90
C ASP A 199 1.03 14.31 24.64
N PHE A 200 1.18 14.91 23.47
CA PHE A 200 1.48 14.19 22.23
C PHE A 200 2.77 13.36 22.36
N PHE A 201 3.88 13.95 22.81
CA PHE A 201 5.16 13.23 22.97
C PHE A 201 5.17 12.21 24.10
N VAL A 202 4.46 12.47 25.20
CA VAL A 202 4.24 11.49 26.27
C VAL A 202 3.50 10.27 25.71
N ASN A 203 2.38 10.50 25.01
CA ASN A 203 1.59 9.42 24.43
C ASN A 203 2.39 8.66 23.35
N LEU A 204 3.24 9.34 22.57
CA LEU A 204 4.09 8.68 21.57
C LEU A 204 5.02 7.65 22.22
N ARG A 205 5.62 8.00 23.36
CA ARG A 205 6.45 7.03 24.10
C ARG A 205 5.63 5.96 24.80
N HIS A 206 4.49 6.32 25.37
CA HIS A 206 3.57 5.36 25.97
C HIS A 206 3.18 4.26 24.98
N TYR A 207 2.81 4.62 23.76
CA TYR A 207 2.45 3.67 22.69
C TYR A 207 3.65 3.11 21.91
N ARG A 208 4.89 3.42 22.31
CA ARG A 208 6.13 2.99 21.64
C ARG A 208 6.17 3.32 20.15
N LEU A 209 5.57 4.44 19.77
CA LEU A 209 5.56 4.93 18.39
C LEU A 209 6.90 5.59 18.08
N VAL A 210 7.52 5.15 16.99
CA VAL A 210 8.78 5.71 16.50
C VAL A 210 8.47 6.73 15.42
N LEU A 211 8.91 7.98 15.64
CA LEU A 211 8.84 9.06 14.66
C LEU A 211 10.25 9.47 14.22
N PRO A 212 10.40 9.98 12.99
CA PRO A 212 11.63 10.65 12.60
C PRO A 212 11.94 11.83 13.53
N ASN A 213 13.23 12.01 13.88
CA ASN A 213 13.73 13.15 14.68
C ASN A 213 13.09 13.31 16.07
N ILE A 214 12.61 12.21 16.64
CA ILE A 214 11.88 12.25 17.91
C ILE A 214 12.77 12.63 19.10
N GLU A 215 14.03 12.23 19.11
CA GLU A 215 15.00 12.62 20.14
C GLU A 215 15.31 14.11 20.13
N GLN A 216 15.40 14.72 18.94
CA GLN A 216 15.56 16.16 18.82
C GLN A 216 14.32 16.90 19.33
N SER A 217 13.13 16.35 19.04
CA SER A 217 11.86 16.89 19.54
C SER A 217 11.78 16.82 21.07
N LEU A 218 12.22 15.72 21.67
CA LEU A 218 12.32 15.60 23.13
C LEU A 218 13.35 16.56 23.73
N ARG A 219 14.52 16.76 23.11
CA ARG A 219 15.49 17.76 23.60
C ARG A 219 14.92 19.18 23.61
N LEU A 220 14.17 19.54 22.57
CA LEU A 220 13.46 20.83 22.53
C LEU A 220 12.41 20.92 23.62
N MET A 221 11.62 19.86 23.83
CA MET A 221 10.68 19.77 24.95
C MET A 221 11.37 19.93 26.31
N PHE A 222 12.52 19.27 26.51
CA PHE A 222 13.31 19.38 27.75
C PHE A 222 13.79 20.81 28.02
N SER A 223 14.13 21.56 26.97
CA SER A 223 14.57 22.96 27.09
C SER A 223 13.49 23.89 27.66
N LEU A 224 12.23 23.46 27.70
CA LEU A 224 11.13 24.21 28.30
C LEU A 224 11.11 24.14 29.84
N ILE A 225 11.94 23.31 30.48
CA ILE A 225 12.12 23.33 31.94
C ILE A 225 12.56 24.72 32.43
N TRP A 226 13.29 25.45 31.59
CA TRP A 226 13.75 26.81 31.87
C TRP A 226 12.73 27.89 31.48
N SER A 227 11.49 27.52 31.15
CA SER A 227 10.44 28.48 30.87
C SER A 227 10.13 29.35 32.09
N VAL A 228 9.84 30.63 31.84
CA VAL A 228 9.38 31.58 32.87
C VAL A 228 8.01 31.18 33.43
N ASP A 229 7.19 30.47 32.63
CA ASP A 229 5.91 29.95 33.06
C ASP A 229 6.08 28.65 33.86
N LYS A 230 5.86 28.73 35.17
CA LYS A 230 5.92 27.58 36.09
C LYS A 230 4.99 26.44 35.66
N SER A 231 3.84 26.76 35.06
CA SER A 231 2.89 25.75 34.61
C SER A 231 3.44 24.89 33.48
N ILE A 232 4.31 25.47 32.64
CA ILE A 232 5.03 24.74 31.59
C ILE A 232 6.12 23.90 32.22
N CYS A 233 6.94 24.47 33.09
CA CYS A 233 8.02 23.75 33.79
C CYS A 233 7.51 22.51 34.53
N GLU A 234 6.40 22.63 35.26
CA GLU A 234 5.74 21.51 35.96
C GLU A 234 5.24 20.44 34.98
N ALA A 235 4.57 20.84 33.89
CA ALA A 235 4.07 19.92 32.88
C ALA A 235 5.21 19.13 32.21
N ILE A 236 6.32 19.79 31.89
CA ILE A 236 7.50 19.16 31.29
C ILE A 236 8.15 18.19 32.28
N THR A 237 8.33 18.61 33.53
CA THR A 237 8.90 17.74 34.57
C THR A 237 8.08 16.46 34.73
N GLN A 238 6.75 16.58 34.84
CA GLN A 238 5.85 15.42 34.91
C GLN A 238 5.90 14.57 33.64
N ALA A 239 5.99 15.19 32.46
CA ALA A 239 6.09 14.47 31.19
C ALA A 239 7.37 13.64 31.09
N PHE A 240 8.52 14.19 31.47
CA PHE A 240 9.79 13.45 31.46
C PHE A 240 9.81 12.33 32.50
N VAL A 241 9.18 12.51 33.66
CA VAL A 241 8.93 11.41 34.62
C VAL A 241 8.15 10.29 33.93
N LYS A 242 7.03 10.60 33.28
CA LYS A 242 6.21 9.60 32.56
C LYS A 242 6.95 8.92 31.40
N ILE A 243 7.80 9.67 30.68
CA ILE A 243 8.49 9.14 29.50
C ILE A 243 9.63 8.18 29.89
N TYR A 244 10.38 8.49 30.94
CA TYR A 244 11.61 7.75 31.27
C TYR A 244 11.50 6.86 32.52
N PHE A 245 10.57 7.15 33.43
CA PHE A 245 10.47 6.46 34.72
C PHE A 245 9.18 5.65 34.87
N ASP A 246 8.09 5.99 34.18
CA ASP A 246 6.91 5.13 34.14
C ASP A 246 7.09 4.02 33.10
N VAL A 247 7.13 2.77 33.58
CA VAL A 247 7.12 1.59 32.72
C VAL A 247 5.71 1.45 32.16
N ALA A 248 5.53 1.64 30.84
CA ALA A 248 4.26 1.36 30.18
C ALA A 248 3.85 -0.11 30.47
N PRO A 249 2.59 -0.38 30.86
CA PRO A 249 2.12 -1.75 31.06
C PRO A 249 2.31 -2.54 29.76
N THR A 250 2.84 -3.75 29.87
CA THR A 250 3.01 -4.67 28.75
C THR A 250 1.67 -4.84 28.03
N VAL A 251 1.61 -4.42 26.77
CA VAL A 251 0.45 -4.71 25.90
C VAL A 251 0.32 -6.24 25.84
N PRO A 252 -0.83 -6.83 26.25
CA PRO A 252 -1.02 -8.26 26.09
C PRO A 252 -1.03 -8.57 24.60
N VAL A 253 -0.09 -9.42 24.19
CA VAL A 253 -0.08 -10.05 22.87
C VAL A 253 -1.37 -10.86 22.78
N ALA A 254 -2.28 -10.45 21.89
CA ALA A 254 -3.43 -11.24 21.49
C ALA A 254 -3.10 -11.98 20.20
#